data_AF-A0A418EIG9-F1
#
_entry.id   AF-A0A418EIG9-F1
#
_cell.length_a   1.000
_cell.length_b   1.000
_cell.length_c   1.000
_cell.angle_alpha   90.00
_cell.angle_beta   90.00
_cell.angle_gamma   90.00
#
_symmetry.space_group_name_H-M   'P 1'
#
loop_
_entity.id
_entity.type
_entity.pdbx_description
1 polymer ?
#
loop_
_entity_poly.entity_id
_entity_poly.type
_entity_poly.pdbx_seq_one_letter_code
_entity_poly.pdbx_strand_id
1 'polypeptide(L)'
;MEVQNIIANKVEKALLHMHVNELDFDGVVSVCHTHRLYTALIYMYNEARSDFTTPVEVLLAASSGGADDDQEGGRAKRKWAYKLLLYLSYCFDGRSFPNRRPVSVKRMQTMVATLSQFLFEKYPNDDKTTPYPRLIPLLQLDAKVFLDMIARLFDAPNVEFEGETVSTNTSRL
;
A
#
# COMPACT_ATOMS: atom_id res chain seq x y z
N MET A 1 22.18 17.87 -8.01
CA MET A 1 20.92 17.17 -7.69
C MET A 1 20.60 16.05 -8.68
N GLU A 2 20.72 16.26 -10.01
CA GLU A 2 20.40 15.23 -11.01
C GLU A 2 21.24 13.94 -10.89
N VAL A 3 22.55 14.06 -10.61
CA VAL A 3 23.43 12.88 -10.46
C VAL A 3 23.03 12.00 -9.26
N GLN A 4 22.60 12.60 -8.15
CA GLN A 4 22.09 11.86 -6.98
C GLN A 4 20.79 11.12 -7.32
N ASN A 5 19.87 11.74 -8.08
CA ASN A 5 18.64 11.08 -8.53
C ASN A 5 18.91 9.92 -9.49
N ILE A 6 19.92 10.02 -10.37
CA ILE A 6 20.31 8.94 -11.27
C ILE A 6 20.87 7.74 -10.49
N ILE A 7 21.73 7.99 -9.50
CA ILE A 7 22.30 6.93 -8.65
C ILE A 7 21.21 6.28 -7.80
N ALA A 8 20.35 7.08 -7.17
CA ALA A 8 19.20 6.60 -6.40
C ALA A 8 18.29 5.67 -7.23
N ASN A 9 17.96 6.05 -8.47
CA ASN A 9 17.15 5.23 -9.36
C ASN A 9 17.84 3.91 -9.77
N LYS A 10 19.18 3.91 -9.90
CA LYS A 10 19.94 2.69 -10.20
C LYS A 10 19.96 1.74 -9.00
N VAL A 11 20.14 2.28 -7.79
CA VAL A 11 20.08 1.51 -6.54
C VAL A 11 18.71 0.88 -6.35
N GLU A 12 17.64 1.67 -6.51
CA GLU A 12 16.27 1.16 -6.41
C GLU A 12 16.03 0.02 -7.41
N LYS A 13 16.46 0.18 -8.67
CA LYS A 13 16.37 -0.89 -9.67
C LYS A 13 17.20 -2.12 -9.31
N ALA A 14 18.40 -1.95 -8.74
CA ALA A 14 19.23 -3.08 -8.34
C ALA A 14 18.56 -3.90 -7.23
N LEU A 15 18.02 -3.22 -6.20
CA LEU A 15 17.31 -3.85 -5.09
C LEU A 15 16.09 -4.67 -5.56
N LEU A 16 15.38 -4.22 -6.60
CA LEU A 16 14.23 -4.94 -7.16
C LEU A 16 14.58 -6.28 -7.84
N HIS A 17 15.87 -6.58 -8.06
CA HIS A 17 16.35 -7.82 -8.66
C HIS A 17 17.11 -8.71 -7.68
N MET A 18 17.23 -8.31 -6.41
CA MET A 18 17.94 -9.08 -5.38
C MET A 18 17.01 -10.06 -4.66
N HIS A 19 17.57 -11.15 -4.14
CA HIS A 19 16.86 -12.04 -3.23
C HIS A 19 16.72 -11.38 -1.86
N VAL A 20 15.53 -10.86 -1.56
CA VAL A 20 15.26 -10.07 -0.33
C VAL A 20 15.60 -10.79 0.98
N ASN A 21 15.59 -12.12 0.98
CA ASN A 21 15.90 -12.96 2.15
C ASN A 21 17.40 -13.04 2.47
N GLU A 22 18.26 -12.59 1.55
CA GLU A 22 19.71 -12.63 1.69
C GLU A 22 20.31 -11.27 2.10
N LEU A 23 19.45 -10.24 2.21
CA LEU A 23 19.86 -8.88 2.53
C LEU A 23 19.69 -8.58 4.02
N ASP A 24 20.54 -7.68 4.54
CA ASP A 24 20.26 -7.00 5.81
C ASP A 24 19.03 -6.12 5.64
N PHE A 25 17.87 -6.64 6.05
CA PHE A 25 16.58 -5.97 5.87
C PHE A 25 16.57 -4.58 6.51
N ASP A 26 17.04 -4.46 7.75
CA ASP A 26 16.92 -3.22 8.51
C ASP A 26 17.87 -2.15 7.92
N GLY A 27 19.09 -2.54 7.54
CA GLY A 27 20.02 -1.67 6.82
C GLY A 27 19.47 -1.19 5.47
N VAL A 28 18.95 -2.09 4.64
CA VAL A 28 18.40 -1.74 3.33
C VAL A 28 17.16 -0.86 3.44
N VAL A 29 16.23 -1.16 4.35
CA VAL A 29 15.04 -0.34 4.55
C VAL A 29 15.40 1.05 5.07
N SER A 30 16.38 1.17 5.97
CA SER A 30 16.90 2.46 6.44
C SER A 30 17.43 3.32 5.28
N VAL A 31 18.22 2.72 4.38
CA VAL A 31 18.71 3.39 3.15
C VAL A 31 17.53 3.79 2.26
N CYS A 32 16.57 2.89 2.03
CA CYS A 32 15.41 3.18 1.20
C CYS A 32 14.58 4.33 1.76
N HIS A 33 14.38 4.38 3.07
CA HIS A 33 13.65 5.45 3.73
C HIS A 33 14.39 6.79 3.61
N THR A 34 15.69 6.80 3.93
CA THR A 34 16.55 8.00 3.90
C THR A 34 16.60 8.64 2.52
N HIS A 35 16.68 7.82 1.47
CA HIS A 35 16.77 8.28 0.09
C HIS A 35 15.42 8.29 -0.65
N ARG A 36 14.31 8.07 0.05
CA ARG A 36 12.94 8.04 -0.52
C ARG A 36 12.78 7.05 -1.69
N LEU A 37 13.48 5.91 -1.62
CA LEU A 37 13.40 4.79 -2.57
C LEU A 37 12.17 3.94 -2.26
N TYR A 38 10.99 4.57 -2.30
CA TYR A 38 9.77 3.94 -1.78
C TYR A 38 9.31 2.73 -2.59
N THR A 39 9.72 2.58 -3.85
CA THR A 39 9.40 1.38 -4.64
C THR A 39 10.15 0.17 -4.09
N ALA A 40 11.45 0.33 -3.83
CA ALA A 40 12.25 -0.72 -3.18
C ALA A 40 11.80 -0.96 -1.73
N LEU A 41 11.45 0.09 -0.99
CA LEU A 41 10.91 -0.05 0.37
C LEU A 41 9.65 -0.93 0.39
N ILE A 42 8.66 -0.62 -0.47
CA ILE A 42 7.43 -1.43 -0.58
C ILE A 42 7.78 -2.88 -0.93
N TYR A 43 8.68 -3.08 -1.91
CA TYR A 43 9.11 -4.41 -2.33
C TYR A 43 9.75 -5.21 -1.18
N MET A 44 10.63 -4.59 -0.39
CA MET A 44 11.29 -5.21 0.76
C MET A 44 10.26 -5.66 1.81
N TYR A 45 9.37 -4.78 2.26
CA TYR A 45 8.35 -5.13 3.25
C TYR A 45 7.41 -6.24 2.76
N ASN A 46 6.96 -6.15 1.51
CA ASN A 46 6.02 -7.11 0.95
C ASN A 46 6.63 -8.50 0.77
N GLU A 47 7.85 -8.60 0.24
CA GLU A 47 8.46 -9.90 -0.08
C GLU A 47 9.21 -10.51 1.12
N ALA A 48 9.89 -9.71 1.94
CA ALA A 48 10.66 -10.25 3.07
C ALA A 48 9.79 -10.48 4.32
N ARG A 49 8.79 -9.63 4.57
CA ARG A 49 7.99 -9.66 5.81
C ARG A 49 6.51 -9.96 5.59
N SER A 50 6.03 -9.99 4.34
CA SER A 50 4.57 -10.02 4.05
C SER A 50 3.80 -8.94 4.81
N ASP A 51 4.45 -7.80 5.02
CA ASP A 51 3.88 -6.64 5.70
C ASP A 51 3.39 -5.65 4.65
N PHE A 52 2.07 -5.48 4.60
CA PHE A 52 1.42 -4.63 3.61
C PHE A 52 1.08 -3.25 4.14
N THR A 53 1.14 -3.05 5.47
CA THR A 53 0.65 -1.85 6.16
C THR A 53 1.75 -0.83 6.43
N THR A 54 2.96 -1.26 6.79
CA THR A 54 4.06 -0.31 7.01
C THR A 54 4.39 0.52 5.76
N PRO A 55 4.36 -0.02 4.51
CA PRO A 55 4.51 0.82 3.32
C PRO A 55 3.43 1.89 3.18
N VAL A 56 2.20 1.62 3.65
CA VAL A 56 1.11 2.61 3.66
C VAL A 56 1.42 3.75 4.64
N GLU A 57 1.87 3.43 5.85
CA GLU A 57 2.27 4.43 6.86
C GLU A 57 3.38 5.33 6.36
N VAL A 58 4.43 4.74 5.79
CA VAL A 58 5.57 5.48 5.24
C VAL A 58 5.12 6.43 4.14
N LEU A 59 4.24 6.01 3.23
CA LEU A 59 3.76 6.86 2.15
C LEU A 59 2.77 7.94 2.64
N LEU A 60 1.92 7.63 3.61
CA LEU A 60 1.05 8.63 4.25
C LEU A 60 1.89 9.72 4.90
N ALA A 61 2.92 9.35 5.67
CA ALA A 61 3.86 10.30 6.26
C ALA A 61 4.60 11.11 5.20
N ALA A 62 5.08 10.47 4.13
CA ALA A 62 5.78 11.14 3.02
C ALA A 62 4.87 12.10 2.23
N SER A 63 3.57 11.82 2.16
CA SER A 63 2.58 12.70 1.54
C SER A 63 2.17 13.88 2.44
N SER A 64 2.34 13.74 3.75
CA SER A 64 1.92 14.72 4.77
C SER A 64 3.08 15.60 5.29
N GLY A 65 4.33 15.14 5.20
CA GLY A 65 5.47 15.73 5.88
C GLY A 65 5.95 17.09 5.32
N GLY A 66 6.23 18.03 6.24
CA GLY A 66 7.11 19.20 6.08
C GLY A 66 6.56 20.41 5.31
N ALA A 67 6.58 21.58 5.94
CA ALA A 67 6.12 22.88 5.43
C ALA A 67 7.09 23.55 4.41
N ASP A 68 7.58 22.80 3.43
CA ASP A 68 8.17 23.43 2.25
C ASP A 68 7.02 23.78 1.31
N ASP A 69 6.52 25.01 1.46
CA ASP A 69 5.42 25.61 0.67
C ASP A 69 5.87 25.98 -0.76
N ASP A 70 7.06 25.52 -1.15
CA ASP A 70 7.58 25.64 -2.51
C ASP A 70 6.93 24.61 -3.44
N GLN A 71 6.77 25.00 -4.71
CA GLN A 71 6.13 24.17 -5.75
C GLN A 71 6.73 22.76 -5.86
N GLU A 72 8.03 22.61 -5.59
CA GLU A 72 8.74 21.33 -5.66
C GLU A 72 8.36 20.39 -4.51
N GLY A 73 8.14 20.93 -3.31
CA GLY A 73 7.63 20.19 -2.15
C GLY A 73 6.22 19.65 -2.41
N GLY A 74 5.35 20.49 -2.97
CA GLY A 74 4.00 20.10 -3.37
C GLY A 74 3.96 18.97 -4.40
N ARG A 75 4.83 19.01 -5.41
CA ARG A 75 4.96 17.93 -6.42
C ARG A 75 5.42 16.62 -5.78
N ALA A 76 6.41 16.67 -4.89
CA ALA A 76 6.91 15.49 -4.20
C ALA A 76 5.83 14.83 -3.32
N LYS A 77 5.07 15.62 -2.54
CA LYS A 77 3.95 15.13 -1.73
C LYS A 77 2.91 14.41 -2.58
N ARG A 78 2.46 15.06 -3.66
CA ARG A 78 1.49 14.49 -4.60
C ARG A 78 2.02 13.21 -5.28
N LYS A 79 3.30 13.16 -5.64
CA LYS A 79 3.95 11.96 -6.19
C LYS A 79 3.83 10.76 -5.23
N TRP A 80 4.09 10.95 -3.94
CA TRP A 80 4.01 9.87 -2.96
C TRP A 80 2.58 9.47 -2.62
N ALA A 81 1.67 10.44 -2.59
CA ALA A 81 0.25 10.20 -2.42
C ALA A 81 -0.33 9.34 -3.57
N TYR A 82 0.03 9.63 -4.83
CA TYR A 82 -0.39 8.79 -5.96
C TYR A 82 0.35 7.44 -6.00
N LYS A 83 1.60 7.35 -5.53
CA LYS A 83 2.28 6.05 -5.36
C LYS A 83 1.54 5.16 -4.35
N LEU A 84 0.98 5.75 -3.29
CA LEU A 84 0.15 5.03 -2.33
C LEU A 84 -1.12 4.48 -2.99
N LEU A 85 -1.88 5.31 -3.73
CA LEU A 85 -3.05 4.81 -4.47
C LEU A 85 -2.68 3.71 -5.46
N LEU A 86 -1.56 3.85 -6.18
CA LEU A 86 -1.07 2.83 -7.11
C LEU A 86 -0.74 1.52 -6.40
N TYR A 87 -0.09 1.60 -5.24
CA TYR A 87 0.23 0.44 -4.41
C TYR A 87 -1.05 -0.28 -3.93
N LEU A 88 -2.01 0.47 -3.37
CA LEU A 88 -3.30 -0.07 -2.93
C LEU A 88 -4.06 -0.73 -4.10
N SER A 89 -4.06 -0.10 -5.28
CA SER A 89 -4.67 -0.67 -6.48
C SER A 89 -4.09 -2.04 -6.82
N TYR A 90 -2.77 -2.21 -6.72
CA TYR A 90 -2.14 -3.49 -7.03
C TYR A 90 -2.54 -4.55 -6.00
N CYS A 91 -2.57 -4.17 -4.72
CA CYS A 91 -2.98 -5.08 -3.67
C CYS A 91 -4.43 -5.54 -3.82
N PHE A 92 -5.35 -4.62 -4.10
CA PHE A 92 -6.76 -4.93 -4.28
C PHE A 92 -7.05 -5.69 -5.59
N ASP A 93 -6.22 -5.51 -6.62
CA ASP A 93 -6.27 -6.30 -7.86
C ASP A 93 -5.55 -7.68 -7.73
N GLY A 94 -5.03 -8.05 -6.56
CA GLY A 94 -4.32 -9.32 -6.36
C GLY A 94 -2.98 -9.40 -7.11
N ARG A 95 -2.23 -8.31 -7.15
CA ARG A 95 -0.96 -8.18 -7.87
C ARG A 95 0.17 -7.72 -6.96
N SER A 96 1.37 -8.23 -7.20
CA SER A 96 2.58 -7.80 -6.51
C SER A 96 3.02 -6.42 -6.98
N PHE A 97 3.63 -5.66 -6.07
CA PHE A 97 4.23 -4.38 -6.36
C PHE A 97 5.77 -4.51 -6.37
N PRO A 98 6.50 -3.84 -7.28
CA PRO A 98 6.03 -3.02 -8.40
C PRO A 98 5.72 -3.82 -9.68
N ASN A 99 6.03 -5.12 -9.69
CA ASN A 99 6.12 -5.93 -10.92
C ASN A 99 4.75 -6.32 -11.52
N ARG A 100 3.64 -6.02 -10.84
CA ARG A 100 2.26 -6.27 -11.28
C ARG A 100 1.96 -7.76 -11.57
N ARG A 101 2.74 -8.67 -10.98
CA ARG A 101 2.56 -10.12 -11.17
C ARG A 101 1.40 -10.62 -10.31
N PRO A 102 0.54 -11.53 -10.80
CA PRO A 102 -0.49 -12.13 -9.96
C PRO A 102 0.11 -12.77 -8.71
N VAL A 103 -0.55 -12.62 -7.57
CA VAL A 103 -0.19 -13.33 -6.33
C VAL A 103 -1.13 -14.52 -6.09
N SER A 104 -0.80 -15.40 -5.15
CA SER A 104 -1.70 -16.47 -4.76
C SER A 104 -2.99 -15.93 -4.12
N VAL A 105 -4.10 -16.66 -4.26
CA VAL A 105 -5.40 -16.27 -3.67
C VAL A 105 -5.28 -16.01 -2.17
N LYS A 106 -4.57 -16.90 -1.44
CA LYS A 106 -4.31 -16.73 0.00
C LYS A 106 -3.59 -15.41 0.29
N ARG A 107 -2.55 -15.07 -0.48
CA ARG A 107 -1.80 -13.82 -0.29
C ARG A 107 -2.66 -12.61 -0.59
N MET A 108 -3.45 -12.65 -1.66
CA MET A 108 -4.42 -11.59 -1.98
C MET A 108 -5.44 -11.39 -0.83
N GLN A 109 -6.02 -12.46 -0.31
CA GLN A 109 -6.97 -12.39 0.82
C GLN A 109 -6.32 -11.75 2.04
N THR A 110 -5.09 -12.13 2.39
CA THR A 110 -4.33 -11.49 3.47
C THR A 110 -4.11 -10.00 3.19
N MET A 111 -3.64 -9.64 1.99
CA MET A 111 -3.42 -8.24 1.60
C MET A 111 -4.70 -7.41 1.74
N VAL A 112 -5.81 -7.88 1.18
CA VAL A 112 -7.11 -7.20 1.21
C VAL A 112 -7.62 -7.05 2.62
N ALA A 113 -7.60 -8.12 3.42
CA ALA A 113 -8.10 -8.10 4.80
C ALA A 113 -7.28 -7.14 5.66
N THR A 114 -5.95 -7.27 5.65
CA THR A 114 -5.07 -6.44 6.48
C THR A 114 -5.15 -4.97 6.06
N LEU A 115 -5.14 -4.66 4.76
CA LEU A 115 -5.23 -3.28 4.29
C LEU A 115 -6.61 -2.66 4.56
N SER A 116 -7.69 -3.42 4.38
CA SER A 116 -9.04 -2.93 4.68
C SER A 116 -9.19 -2.63 6.18
N GLN A 117 -8.78 -3.57 7.04
CA GLN A 117 -8.81 -3.34 8.49
C GLN A 117 -7.97 -2.12 8.90
N PHE A 118 -6.77 -2.00 8.32
CA PHE A 118 -5.83 -0.92 8.63
C PHE A 118 -6.32 0.46 8.18
N LEU A 119 -6.83 0.57 6.95
CA LEU A 119 -7.30 1.84 6.37
C LEU A 119 -8.59 2.33 7.02
N PHE A 120 -9.52 1.43 7.30
CA PHE A 120 -10.84 1.73 7.87
C PHE A 120 -10.85 1.69 9.40
N GLU A 121 -9.69 1.58 10.05
CA GLU A 121 -9.59 1.74 11.50
C GLU A 121 -10.00 3.17 11.90
N LYS A 122 -11.06 3.26 12.70
CA LYS A 122 -11.64 4.56 13.07
C LYS A 122 -10.70 5.38 13.95
N TYR A 123 -10.08 4.78 14.95
CA TYR A 123 -9.21 5.46 15.91
C TYR A 123 -7.95 4.62 16.17
N PRO A 124 -6.95 4.72 15.29
CA PRO A 124 -5.66 4.05 15.51
C PRO A 124 -5.06 4.44 16.85
N ASN A 125 -4.55 3.46 17.58
CA ASN A 125 -3.94 3.65 18.91
C ASN A 125 -4.87 4.33 19.96
N ASP A 126 -6.20 4.18 19.80
CA ASP A 126 -7.23 4.85 20.61
C ASP A 126 -7.17 6.39 20.60
N ASP A 127 -6.54 6.96 19.57
CA ASP A 127 -6.54 8.41 19.32
C ASP A 127 -7.91 8.85 18.78
N LYS A 128 -8.75 9.40 19.66
CA LYS A 128 -10.10 9.86 19.34
C LYS A 128 -10.16 11.25 18.69
N THR A 129 -9.02 11.87 18.36
CA THR A 129 -8.98 13.21 17.79
C THR A 129 -9.54 13.25 16.37
N THR A 130 -9.16 12.29 15.52
CA THR A 130 -9.50 12.28 14.10
C THR A 130 -10.00 10.90 13.69
N PRO A 131 -11.29 10.76 13.30
CA PRO A 131 -11.80 9.50 12.80
C PRO A 131 -11.20 9.16 11.43
N TYR A 132 -10.81 7.90 11.21
CA TYR A 132 -10.30 7.37 9.95
C TYR A 132 -9.10 8.15 9.38
N PRO A 133 -8.03 8.38 10.17
CA PRO A 133 -6.94 9.28 9.77
C PRO A 133 -6.11 8.75 8.59
N ARG A 134 -6.20 7.44 8.29
CA ARG A 134 -5.52 6.81 7.15
C ARG A 134 -6.35 6.82 5.87
N LEU A 135 -7.67 6.86 5.98
CA LEU A 135 -8.60 6.88 4.85
C LEU A 135 -8.82 8.29 4.31
N ILE A 136 -9.02 9.27 5.21
CA ILE A 136 -9.35 10.65 4.83
C ILE A 136 -8.33 11.24 3.84
N PRO A 137 -7.00 11.10 4.01
CA PRO A 137 -6.03 11.65 3.06
C PRO A 137 -6.16 11.07 1.64
N LEU A 138 -6.55 9.80 1.50
CA LEU A 138 -6.76 9.16 0.20
C LEU A 138 -7.97 9.74 -0.51
N LEU A 139 -9.07 9.95 0.24
CA LEU A 139 -10.30 10.54 -0.30
C LEU A 139 -10.10 12.02 -0.67
N GLN A 140 -9.33 12.76 0.13
CA GLN A 140 -8.96 14.15 -0.16
C GLN A 140 -8.04 14.27 -1.39
N LEU A 141 -7.17 13.29 -1.60
CA LEU A 141 -6.30 13.25 -2.77
C LEU A 141 -7.11 12.99 -4.05
N ASP A 142 -7.84 11.87 -4.09
CA ASP A 142 -8.60 11.44 -5.26
C ASP A 142 -9.67 10.39 -4.89
N ALA A 143 -10.82 10.88 -4.41
CA ALA A 143 -11.94 10.03 -4.03
C ALA A 143 -12.42 9.14 -5.18
N LYS A 144 -12.38 9.63 -6.43
CA LYS A 144 -12.82 8.85 -7.59
C LYS A 144 -11.93 7.63 -7.78
N VAL A 145 -10.61 7.82 -7.83
CA VAL A 145 -9.67 6.70 -7.97
C VAL A 145 -9.80 5.73 -6.81
N PHE A 146 -9.96 6.23 -5.58
CA PHE A 146 -10.16 5.37 -4.42
C PHE A 146 -11.43 4.53 -4.52
N LEU A 147 -12.58 5.15 -4.76
CA LEU A 147 -13.86 4.44 -4.86
C LEU A 147 -13.90 3.48 -6.06
N ASP A 148 -13.25 3.82 -7.18
CA ASP A 148 -13.11 2.92 -8.32
C ASP A 148 -12.30 1.66 -7.95
N MET A 149 -11.27 1.77 -7.12
CA MET A 149 -10.52 0.60 -6.62
C MET A 149 -11.41 -0.28 -5.73
N ILE A 150 -12.18 0.34 -4.83
CA ILE A 150 -13.09 -0.37 -3.94
C ILE A 150 -14.22 -1.07 -4.73
N ALA A 151 -14.78 -0.41 -5.75
CA ALA A 151 -15.78 -1.02 -6.62
C ALA A 151 -15.24 -2.29 -7.30
N ARG A 152 -14.04 -2.22 -7.89
CA ARG A 152 -13.39 -3.40 -8.50
C ARG A 152 -13.11 -4.52 -7.50
N LEU A 153 -12.76 -4.17 -6.26
CA LEU A 153 -12.54 -5.15 -5.21
C LEU A 153 -13.83 -5.93 -4.91
N PHE A 154 -14.98 -5.25 -4.84
CA PHE A 154 -16.26 -5.89 -4.57
C PHE A 154 -16.84 -6.66 -5.78
N ASP A 155 -16.51 -6.26 -7.01
CA ASP A 155 -16.88 -7.01 -8.21
C ASP A 155 -16.01 -8.27 -8.43
N ALA A 156 -14.97 -8.48 -7.61
CA ALA A 156 -14.07 -9.60 -7.78
C ALA A 156 -14.76 -10.92 -7.39
N PRO A 157 -14.70 -11.97 -8.23
CA PRO A 157 -15.47 -13.20 -8.07
C PRO A 157 -15.08 -14.04 -6.84
N ASN A 158 -14.11 -13.59 -6.05
CA ASN A 158 -13.57 -14.24 -4.87
C ASN A 158 -13.93 -13.52 -3.56
N VAL A 159 -14.77 -12.49 -3.60
CA VAL A 159 -15.31 -11.83 -2.40
C VAL A 159 -16.68 -12.43 -2.09
N GLU A 160 -16.71 -13.37 -1.15
CA GLU A 160 -17.96 -13.86 -0.55
C GLU A 160 -18.34 -12.93 0.60
N PHE A 161 -19.52 -12.31 0.54
CA PHE A 161 -20.04 -11.55 1.66
C PHE A 161 -20.65 -12.52 2.68
N GLU A 162 -20.45 -12.28 3.98
CA GLU A 162 -21.05 -13.12 5.05
C GLU A 162 -22.60 -13.25 4.94
N GLY A 163 -23.27 -12.33 4.25
CA GLY A 163 -24.72 -12.39 3.98
C GLY A 163 -25.14 -13.30 2.83
N GLU A 164 -24.23 -13.85 2.03
CA GLU A 164 -24.53 -14.71 0.88
C GLU A 164 -24.59 -16.21 1.23
N THR A 165 -24.27 -16.59 2.47
CA THR A 165 -24.54 -17.96 2.94
C THR A 165 -26.05 -18.13 3.10
N VAL A 166 -26.75 -18.40 2.00
CA VAL A 166 -28.10 -18.94 2.03
C VAL A 166 -27.98 -20.29 2.73
N SER A 167 -28.42 -20.35 3.98
CA SER A 167 -28.63 -21.61 4.69
C SER A 167 -29.58 -22.47 3.87
N THR A 168 -29.04 -23.33 3.00
CA THR A 168 -29.80 -24.42 2.41
C THR A 168 -30.11 -25.41 3.52
N ASN A 169 -31.18 -25.12 4.27
CA ASN A 169 -31.89 -26.09 5.06
C ASN A 169 -32.50 -27.12 4.10
N THR A 170 -31.72 -28.13 3.71
CA THR A 170 -32.29 -29.38 3.23
C THR A 170 -32.81 -30.16 4.43
N SER A 171 -34.01 -29.80 4.87
CA SER A 171 -34.91 -30.71 5.54
C SER A 171 -35.28 -31.80 4.53
N ARG A 172 -34.58 -32.94 4.58
CA ARG A 172 -35.06 -34.17 3.93
C ARG A 172 -35.89 -34.93 4.94
N LEU A 173 -37.20 -34.95 4.67
CA LEU A 173 -38.14 -35.98 5.10
C LEU A 173 -37.71 -37.35 4.56
#